data_AF-A0A9E5VR73-F1
#
_entry.id   AF-A0A9E5VR73-F1
#
_cell.length_a   1.000
_cell.length_b   1.000
_cell.length_c   1.000
_cell.angle_alpha   90.00
_cell.angle_beta   90.00
_cell.angle_gamma   90.00
#
_symmetry.space_group_name_H-M   'P 1'
#
loop_
_entity.id
_entity.type
_entity.pdbx_description
1 polymer ?
#
loop_
_entity_poly.entity_id
_entity_poly.type
_entity_poly.pdbx_seq_one_letter_code
_entity_poly.pdbx_strand_id
1 'polypeptide(L)'
;MYRKLLTKKFFRDNPHKEFSVQQVLYSTLLYDGIEQVATEYTLKHMLQSGERGERIAQEKQMIRAEQNPEVVFQLLRKNIDVINRTILIDKALGFEDKILPLVIEKLIRSDHDVFIENAIRILAKSKKNYSPILMERYAEFRSPYVRSLLCLILGFRGEEDTIPWMMDRYFETKKRYPDDTYDQGPLIALSELNARFYID
;
A
#
# COMPACT_ATOMS: atom_id res chain seq x y z
N MET A 1 13.00 18.82 13.53
CA MET A 1 12.04 19.78 14.10
C MET A 1 10.92 19.12 14.92
N TYR A 2 10.37 17.99 14.48
CA TYR A 2 9.15 17.39 15.07
C TYR A 2 9.39 16.20 16.02
N ARG A 3 10.64 15.85 16.33
CA ARG A 3 11.03 14.73 17.22
C ARG A 3 10.28 14.70 18.56
N LYS A 4 9.91 15.87 19.10
CA LYS A 4 9.13 15.98 20.35
C LYS A 4 7.73 15.36 20.28
N LEU A 5 7.18 15.17 19.08
CA LEU A 5 5.91 14.48 18.84
C LEU A 5 6.10 12.95 18.83
N LEU A 6 7.25 12.47 18.36
CA LEU A 6 7.58 11.06 18.14
C LEU A 6 8.43 10.49 19.28
N THR A 7 7.98 10.68 20.52
CA THR A 7 8.75 10.22 21.68
C THR A 7 8.71 8.71 21.86
N LYS A 8 9.72 8.12 22.50
CA LYS A 8 9.67 6.71 22.93
C LYS A 8 8.43 6.40 23.78
N LYS A 9 7.99 7.37 24.61
CA LYS A 9 6.75 7.26 25.39
C LYS A 9 5.53 7.15 24.48
N PHE A 10 5.43 7.98 23.43
CA PHE A 10 4.31 7.93 22.50
C PHE A 10 4.15 6.54 21.88
N PHE A 11 5.22 5.95 21.33
CA PHE A 11 5.15 4.62 20.71
C PHE A 11 4.93 3.48 21.72
N ARG A 12 5.47 3.61 22.93
CA ARG A 12 5.19 2.63 24.00
C ARG A 12 3.72 2.67 24.44
N ASP A 13 3.15 3.85 24.57
CA ASP A 13 1.77 4.04 25.00
C ASP A 13 0.77 3.75 23.84
N ASN A 14 1.28 3.62 22.60
CA ASN A 14 0.50 3.34 21.40
C ASN A 14 1.22 2.26 20.56
N PRO A 15 1.22 0.99 21.00
CA PRO A 15 1.91 -0.08 20.31
C PRO A 15 1.21 -0.45 18.99
N HIS A 16 2.00 -0.95 18.02
CA HIS A 16 1.46 -1.52 16.80
C HIS A 16 0.68 -2.81 17.13
N LYS A 17 -0.43 -3.03 16.41
CA LYS A 17 -1.16 -4.29 16.42
C LYS A 17 -0.50 -5.24 15.42
N GLU A 18 0.04 -6.35 15.91
CA GLU A 18 0.75 -7.36 15.10
C GLU A 18 -0.12 -7.90 13.94
N PHE A 19 -1.42 -8.11 14.18
CA PHE A 19 -2.36 -8.66 13.20
C PHE A 19 -3.28 -7.59 12.62
N SER A 20 -2.71 -6.62 11.92
CA SER A 20 -3.47 -5.63 11.13
C SER A 20 -3.11 -5.73 9.65
N VAL A 21 -4.09 -5.47 8.77
CA VAL A 21 -3.86 -5.44 7.32
C VAL A 21 -2.84 -4.35 6.96
N GLN A 22 -2.84 -3.25 7.70
CA GLN A 22 -1.87 -2.16 7.59
C GLN A 22 -0.44 -2.67 7.85
N GLN A 23 -0.23 -3.47 8.89
CA GLN A 23 1.08 -4.05 9.21
C GLN A 23 1.54 -5.07 8.16
N VAL A 24 0.63 -5.91 7.66
CA VAL A 24 0.92 -6.88 6.58
C VAL A 24 1.33 -6.13 5.32
N LEU A 25 0.53 -5.14 4.89
CA LEU A 25 0.82 -4.37 3.69
C LEU A 25 2.13 -3.59 3.84
N TYR A 26 2.33 -2.89 4.97
CA TYR A 26 3.58 -2.20 5.29
C TYR A 26 4.79 -3.11 5.15
N SER A 27 4.74 -4.32 5.71
CA SER A 27 5.86 -5.27 5.62
C SER A 27 6.22 -5.63 4.18
N THR A 28 5.21 -5.76 3.31
CA THR A 28 5.44 -6.01 1.87
C THR A 28 5.92 -4.79 1.08
N LEU A 29 5.77 -3.58 1.62
CA LEU A 29 6.29 -2.35 1.04
C LEU A 29 7.71 -2.05 1.54
N LEU A 30 8.01 -2.36 2.80
CA LEU A 30 9.31 -2.14 3.43
C LEU A 30 10.40 -3.07 2.87
N TYR A 31 10.08 -4.36 2.73
CA TYR A 31 11.05 -5.37 2.30
C TYR A 31 10.92 -5.66 0.81
N ASP A 32 11.68 -4.91 0.01
CA ASP A 32 11.81 -5.19 -1.42
C ASP A 32 12.22 -6.66 -1.66
N GLY A 33 11.51 -7.34 -2.55
CA GLY A 33 11.77 -8.76 -2.85
C GLY A 33 10.99 -9.77 -2.02
N ILE A 34 10.40 -9.39 -0.86
CA ILE A 34 9.78 -10.39 0.04
C ILE A 34 8.61 -11.12 -0.62
N GLU A 35 7.79 -10.42 -1.40
CA GLU A 35 6.68 -11.02 -2.14
C GLU A 35 7.18 -11.93 -3.26
N GLN A 36 8.28 -11.56 -3.94
CA GLN A 36 8.89 -12.39 -4.98
C GLN A 36 9.41 -13.70 -4.38
N VAL A 37 10.15 -13.64 -3.26
CA VAL A 37 10.67 -14.82 -2.56
C VAL A 37 9.53 -15.74 -2.09
N ALA A 38 8.48 -15.17 -1.49
CA ALA A 38 7.31 -15.95 -1.06
C ALA A 38 6.59 -16.63 -2.25
N THR A 39 6.52 -15.93 -3.38
CA THR A 39 5.92 -16.44 -4.62
C THR A 39 6.74 -17.59 -5.18
N GLU A 40 8.06 -17.44 -5.27
CA GLU A 40 8.98 -18.48 -5.75
C GLU A 40 8.93 -19.73 -4.88
N TYR A 41 8.93 -19.55 -3.56
CA TYR A 41 8.79 -20.65 -2.61
C TYR A 41 7.46 -21.39 -2.82
N THR A 42 6.36 -20.66 -2.93
CA THR A 42 5.03 -21.25 -3.13
C THR A 42 4.93 -22.01 -4.45
N LEU A 43 5.49 -21.45 -5.53
CA LEU A 43 5.56 -22.11 -6.84
C LEU A 43 6.38 -23.41 -6.79
N LYS A 44 7.53 -23.39 -6.10
CA LYS A 44 8.42 -24.55 -6.00
C LYS A 44 7.82 -25.68 -5.16
N HIS A 45 7.14 -25.35 -4.06
CA HIS A 45 6.77 -26.31 -3.03
C HIS A 45 5.28 -26.65 -2.95
N MET A 46 4.38 -25.80 -3.46
CA MET A 46 2.93 -25.96 -3.26
C MET A 46 2.11 -25.99 -4.55
N LEU A 47 2.68 -25.61 -5.69
CA LEU A 47 1.97 -25.53 -6.98
C LEU A 47 2.67 -26.41 -8.01
N GLN A 48 2.38 -27.72 -7.99
CA GLN A 48 3.02 -28.68 -8.91
C GLN A 48 2.09 -29.25 -10.00
N SER A 49 0.76 -29.14 -9.87
CA SER A 49 -0.19 -29.53 -10.94
C SER A 49 -1.64 -29.14 -10.60
N GLY A 50 -2.49 -28.98 -11.63
CA GLY A 50 -3.94 -28.76 -11.50
C GLY A 50 -4.46 -27.43 -12.06
N GLU A 51 -5.79 -27.26 -12.06
CA GLU A 51 -6.49 -26.11 -12.67
C GLU A 51 -5.99 -24.74 -12.20
N ARG A 52 -5.59 -24.63 -10.92
CA ARG A 52 -5.02 -23.38 -10.38
C ARG A 52 -3.67 -23.05 -11.04
N GLY A 53 -2.82 -24.06 -11.26
CA GLY A 53 -1.52 -23.87 -11.90
C GLY A 53 -1.65 -23.42 -13.35
N GLU A 54 -2.59 -24.01 -14.09
CA GLU A 54 -2.91 -23.59 -15.46
C GLU A 54 -3.42 -22.15 -15.51
N ARG A 55 -4.33 -21.79 -14.59
CA ARG A 55 -4.84 -20.42 -14.47
C ARG A 55 -3.73 -19.41 -14.17
N ILE A 56 -2.84 -19.73 -13.24
CA ILE A 56 -1.69 -18.88 -12.89
C ILE A 56 -0.81 -18.67 -14.14
N ALA A 57 -0.53 -19.73 -14.90
CA ALA A 57 0.28 -19.64 -16.11
C ALA A 57 -0.39 -18.77 -17.19
N GLN A 58 -1.70 -18.95 -17.40
CA GLN A 58 -2.50 -18.16 -18.35
C GLN A 58 -2.55 -16.69 -17.96
N GLU A 59 -2.84 -16.37 -16.69
CA GLU A 59 -2.84 -15.01 -16.16
C GLU A 59 -1.46 -14.36 -16.34
N LYS A 60 -0.38 -15.07 -15.99
CA LYS A 60 0.99 -14.58 -16.14
C LYS A 60 1.32 -14.23 -17.60
N GLN A 61 0.92 -15.09 -18.54
CA GLN A 61 1.11 -14.84 -19.97
C GLN A 61 0.31 -13.63 -20.44
N MET A 62 -0.97 -13.54 -20.04
CA MET A 62 -1.85 -12.41 -20.35
C MET A 62 -1.26 -11.09 -19.85
N ILE A 63 -0.84 -11.01 -18.58
CA ILE A 63 -0.26 -9.80 -17.99
C ILE A 63 1.00 -9.37 -18.73
N ARG A 64 1.89 -10.31 -19.06
CA ARG A 64 3.15 -10.02 -19.76
C ARG A 64 2.92 -9.51 -21.18
N ALA A 65 1.98 -10.13 -21.90
CA ALA A 65 1.68 -9.81 -23.29
C ALA A 65 0.92 -8.49 -23.44
N GLU A 66 0.11 -8.09 -22.45
CA GLU A 66 -0.73 -6.89 -22.52
C GLU A 66 0.10 -5.62 -22.78
N GLN A 67 -0.29 -4.78 -23.73
CA GLN A 67 0.38 -3.50 -24.03
C GLN A 67 -0.55 -2.29 -23.86
N ASN A 68 -1.83 -2.53 -23.64
CA ASN A 68 -2.83 -1.52 -23.41
C ASN A 68 -2.90 -1.18 -21.90
N PRO A 69 -2.54 0.05 -21.50
CA PRO A 69 -2.53 0.46 -20.10
C PRO A 69 -3.94 0.50 -19.49
N GLU A 70 -4.99 0.78 -20.26
CA GLU A 70 -6.37 0.72 -19.78
C GLU A 70 -6.76 -0.72 -19.42
N VAL A 71 -6.31 -1.72 -20.19
CA VAL A 71 -6.54 -3.14 -19.86
C VAL A 71 -5.76 -3.52 -18.61
N VAL A 72 -4.49 -3.14 -18.50
CA VAL A 72 -3.70 -3.37 -17.27
C VAL A 72 -4.38 -2.75 -16.06
N PHE A 73 -4.91 -1.53 -16.19
CA PHE A 73 -5.69 -0.88 -15.12
C PHE A 73 -6.94 -1.70 -14.75
N GLN A 74 -7.66 -2.30 -15.70
CA GLN A 74 -8.77 -3.19 -15.37
C GLN A 74 -8.30 -4.45 -14.64
N LEU A 75 -7.13 -5.00 -14.96
CA LEU A 75 -6.59 -6.18 -14.27
C LEU A 75 -6.31 -5.91 -12.79
N LEU A 76 -5.94 -4.68 -12.41
CA LEU A 76 -5.73 -4.28 -11.00
C LEU A 76 -6.99 -4.46 -10.13
N ARG A 77 -8.15 -4.53 -10.76
CA ARG A 77 -9.46 -4.69 -10.11
C ARG A 77 -9.94 -6.13 -10.11
N LYS A 78 -9.33 -7.03 -10.89
CA LYS A 78 -9.73 -8.42 -10.99
C LYS A 78 -9.07 -9.25 -9.89
N ASN A 79 -9.71 -10.36 -9.55
CA ASN A 79 -9.14 -11.35 -8.63
C ASN A 79 -8.10 -12.22 -9.36
N ILE A 80 -6.97 -11.60 -9.72
CA ILE A 80 -5.77 -12.28 -10.24
C ILE A 80 -5.15 -13.07 -9.09
N ASP A 81 -4.63 -14.27 -9.36
CA ASP A 81 -4.00 -15.07 -8.32
C ASP A 81 -2.85 -14.29 -7.68
N VAL A 82 -2.75 -14.38 -6.35
CA VAL A 82 -1.74 -13.67 -5.55
C VAL A 82 -0.31 -13.92 -6.05
N ILE A 83 -0.04 -15.10 -6.63
CA ILE A 83 1.24 -15.48 -7.24
C ILE A 83 1.63 -14.55 -8.40
N ASN A 84 0.64 -14.01 -9.11
CA ASN A 84 0.85 -13.10 -10.24
C ASN A 84 0.78 -11.62 -9.86
N ARG A 85 0.50 -11.29 -8.59
CA ARG A 85 0.33 -9.91 -8.14
C ARG A 85 1.58 -9.07 -8.42
N THR A 86 2.76 -9.54 -8.04
CA THR A 86 4.02 -8.80 -8.25
C THR A 86 4.24 -8.45 -9.73
N ILE A 87 4.02 -9.42 -10.62
CA ILE A 87 4.14 -9.22 -12.07
C ILE A 87 3.12 -8.20 -12.59
N LEU A 88 1.88 -8.22 -12.07
CA LEU A 88 0.87 -7.23 -12.43
C LEU A 88 1.24 -5.82 -11.96
N ILE A 89 1.75 -5.69 -10.74
CA ILE A 89 2.21 -4.41 -10.19
C ILE A 89 3.38 -3.86 -11.02
N ASP A 90 4.37 -4.69 -11.33
CA ASP A 90 5.51 -4.31 -12.18
C ASP A 90 5.05 -3.88 -13.58
N LYS A 91 4.07 -4.61 -14.15
CA LYS A 91 3.48 -4.26 -15.45
C LYS A 91 2.77 -2.91 -15.40
N ALA A 92 2.01 -2.63 -14.35
CA ALA A 92 1.33 -1.35 -14.17
C ALA A 92 2.31 -0.19 -13.96
N LEU A 93 3.40 -0.40 -13.21
CA LEU A 93 4.48 0.58 -13.04
C LEU A 93 5.18 0.90 -14.36
N GLY A 94 5.26 -0.05 -15.30
CA GLY A 94 5.73 0.20 -16.67
C GLY A 94 4.90 1.22 -17.46
N PHE A 95 3.68 1.53 -17.01
CA PHE A 95 2.78 2.52 -17.61
C PHE A 95 2.37 3.62 -16.60
N GLU A 96 3.23 3.92 -15.62
CA GLU A 96 2.88 4.76 -14.47
C GLU A 96 2.30 6.14 -14.84
N ASP A 97 2.79 6.78 -15.90
CA ASP A 97 2.31 8.10 -16.36
C ASP A 97 0.83 8.08 -16.78
N LYS A 98 0.35 6.94 -17.29
CA LYS A 98 -1.05 6.76 -17.72
C LYS A 98 -1.92 6.16 -16.62
N ILE A 99 -1.38 5.20 -15.87
CA ILE A 99 -2.16 4.42 -14.89
C ILE A 99 -2.35 5.18 -13.57
N LEU A 100 -1.34 5.88 -13.07
CA LEU A 100 -1.42 6.48 -11.73
C LEU A 100 -2.51 7.56 -11.57
N PRO A 101 -2.76 8.45 -12.55
CA PRO A 101 -3.91 9.35 -12.50
C PRO A 101 -5.24 8.60 -12.38
N LEU A 102 -5.43 7.53 -13.16
CA LEU A 102 -6.63 6.68 -13.11
C LEU A 102 -6.78 5.97 -11.77
N VAL A 103 -5.66 5.52 -11.20
CA VAL A 103 -5.61 4.87 -9.88
C VAL A 103 -6.07 5.82 -8.79
N ILE A 104 -5.56 7.05 -8.76
CA ILE A 104 -5.93 8.06 -7.76
C ILE A 104 -7.42 8.38 -7.87
N GLU A 105 -7.91 8.68 -9.07
CA GLU A 105 -9.33 8.99 -9.29
C GLU A 105 -10.25 7.86 -8.85
N LYS A 106 -9.86 6.62 -9.16
CA LYS A 106 -10.67 5.46 -8.79
C LYS A 106 -10.63 5.18 -7.29
N LEU A 107 -9.48 5.37 -6.63
CA LEU A 107 -9.31 5.16 -5.19
C LEU A 107 -10.25 6.02 -4.34
N ILE A 108 -10.55 7.25 -4.77
CA ILE A 108 -11.41 8.19 -4.02
C ILE A 108 -12.75 7.58 -3.62
N ARG A 109 -13.32 6.75 -4.49
CA ARG A 109 -14.63 6.13 -4.31
C ARG A 109 -14.57 4.61 -4.18
N SER A 110 -13.38 4.04 -4.00
CA SER A 110 -13.22 2.58 -3.99
C SER A 110 -13.53 1.99 -2.61
N ASP A 111 -14.29 0.92 -2.62
CA ASP A 111 -14.55 -0.04 -1.55
C ASP A 111 -14.05 -1.45 -1.93
N HIS A 112 -13.40 -1.60 -3.08
CA HIS A 112 -12.92 -2.88 -3.59
C HIS A 112 -11.50 -3.17 -3.09
N ASP A 113 -11.38 -3.97 -2.02
CA ASP A 113 -10.12 -4.22 -1.29
C ASP A 113 -8.95 -4.61 -2.20
N VAL A 114 -9.16 -5.55 -3.12
CA VAL A 114 -8.11 -5.99 -4.08
C VAL A 114 -7.56 -4.81 -4.89
N PHE A 115 -8.44 -3.90 -5.33
CA PHE A 115 -8.01 -2.74 -6.09
C PHE A 115 -7.28 -1.74 -5.19
N ILE A 116 -7.80 -1.53 -3.97
CA ILE A 116 -7.20 -0.62 -3.00
C ILE A 116 -5.77 -1.06 -2.70
N GLU A 117 -5.54 -2.31 -2.33
CA GLU A 117 -4.20 -2.79 -2.01
C GLU A 117 -3.23 -2.73 -3.20
N ASN A 118 -3.69 -3.11 -4.40
CA ASN A 118 -2.89 -2.98 -5.61
C ASN A 118 -2.53 -1.51 -5.90
N ALA A 119 -3.48 -0.60 -5.75
CA ALA A 119 -3.26 0.83 -5.94
C ALA A 119 -2.23 1.39 -4.95
N ILE A 120 -2.29 0.99 -3.67
CA ILE A 120 -1.33 1.40 -2.65
C ILE A 120 0.08 0.90 -3.00
N ARG A 121 0.21 -0.35 -3.46
CA ARG A 121 1.50 -0.91 -3.92
C ARG A 121 2.11 -0.10 -5.08
N ILE A 122 1.32 0.22 -6.10
CA ILE A 122 1.82 0.97 -7.27
C ILE A 122 2.19 2.40 -6.84
N LEU A 123 1.36 3.08 -6.05
CA LEU A 123 1.66 4.44 -5.59
C LEU A 123 2.94 4.48 -4.73
N ALA A 124 3.12 3.53 -3.82
CA ALA A 124 4.32 3.43 -3.00
C ALA A 124 5.59 3.18 -3.83
N LYS A 125 5.50 2.31 -4.86
CA LYS A 125 6.63 1.87 -5.70
C LYS A 125 6.88 2.74 -6.95
N SER A 126 5.99 3.69 -7.24
CA SER A 126 6.11 4.58 -8.39
C SER A 126 7.36 5.46 -8.34
N LYS A 127 7.90 5.85 -9.51
CA LYS A 127 9.07 6.73 -9.55
C LYS A 127 8.70 8.14 -9.09
N LYS A 128 7.59 8.66 -9.61
CA LYS A 128 7.08 10.00 -9.25
C LYS A 128 6.52 10.01 -7.83
N ASN A 129 6.86 11.04 -7.05
CA ASN A 129 6.29 11.21 -5.72
C ASN A 129 4.88 11.81 -5.80
N TYR A 130 3.87 11.03 -5.42
CA TYR A 130 2.47 11.47 -5.37
C TYR A 130 2.02 11.95 -3.98
N SER A 131 2.90 11.92 -2.96
CA SER A 131 2.57 12.35 -1.59
C SER A 131 1.88 13.71 -1.51
N PRO A 132 2.30 14.78 -2.23
CA PRO A 132 1.63 16.08 -2.15
C PRO A 132 0.16 16.02 -2.57
N ILE A 133 -0.14 15.37 -3.71
CA ILE A 133 -1.50 15.23 -4.22
C ILE A 133 -2.35 14.35 -3.30
N LEU A 134 -1.77 13.27 -2.77
CA LEU A 134 -2.46 12.38 -1.83
C LEU A 134 -2.84 13.09 -0.53
N MET A 135 -1.97 13.98 -0.02
CA MET A 135 -2.25 14.80 1.15
C MET A 135 -3.30 15.88 0.86
N GLU A 136 -3.17 16.60 -0.25
CA GLU A 136 -4.12 17.65 -0.68
C GLU A 136 -5.54 17.09 -0.80
N ARG A 137 -5.67 15.93 -1.44
CA ARG A 137 -6.97 15.30 -1.71
C ARG A 137 -7.41 14.30 -0.65
N TYR A 138 -6.71 14.21 0.48
CA TYR A 138 -6.94 13.17 1.48
C TYR A 138 -8.39 13.11 1.98
N ALA A 139 -9.03 14.28 2.12
CA ALA A 139 -10.42 14.39 2.57
C ALA A 139 -11.44 13.82 1.55
N GLU A 140 -11.09 13.75 0.27
CA GLU A 140 -11.97 13.24 -0.79
C GLU A 140 -12.15 11.72 -0.72
N PHE A 141 -11.12 10.99 -0.28
CA PHE A 141 -11.17 9.53 -0.18
C PHE A 141 -12.25 9.12 0.82
N ARG A 142 -13.27 8.38 0.38
CA ARG A 142 -14.44 8.09 1.21
C ARG A 142 -14.19 7.01 2.25
N SER A 143 -13.40 6.00 1.89
CA SER A 143 -13.15 4.84 2.73
C SER A 143 -12.12 5.15 3.82
N PRO A 144 -12.43 4.89 5.11
CA PRO A 144 -11.44 5.02 6.19
C PRO A 144 -10.29 4.01 6.02
N TYR A 145 -10.55 2.86 5.38
CA TYR A 145 -9.52 1.90 5.02
C TYR A 145 -8.52 2.48 4.02
N VAL A 146 -9.01 3.10 2.93
CA VAL A 146 -8.15 3.79 1.95
C VAL A 146 -7.31 4.86 2.63
N ARG A 147 -7.95 5.72 3.43
CA ARG A 147 -7.28 6.78 4.21
C ARG A 147 -6.17 6.23 5.10
N SER A 148 -6.44 5.13 5.80
CA SER A 148 -5.45 4.41 6.63
C SER A 148 -4.26 3.95 5.80
N LEU A 149 -4.49 3.32 4.64
CA LEU A 149 -3.39 2.81 3.80
C LEU A 149 -2.63 3.92 3.06
N LEU A 150 -3.27 5.03 2.70
CA LEU A 150 -2.58 6.19 2.14
C LEU A 150 -1.53 6.74 3.12
N CYS A 151 -1.80 6.67 4.43
CA CYS A 151 -0.82 7.08 5.43
C CYS A 151 0.48 6.25 5.33
N LEU A 152 0.42 4.97 4.97
CA LEU A 152 1.62 4.15 4.77
C LEU A 152 2.50 4.70 3.65
N ILE A 153 1.91 5.10 2.52
CA ILE A 153 2.63 5.74 1.40
C ILE A 153 3.34 7.00 1.89
N LEU A 154 2.61 7.84 2.64
CA LEU A 154 3.14 9.08 3.19
C LEU A 154 4.22 8.82 4.26
N GLY A 155 4.18 7.69 4.97
CA GLY A 155 5.26 7.25 5.86
C GLY A 155 6.57 7.05 5.12
N PHE A 156 6.53 6.32 3.99
CA PHE A 156 7.71 6.05 3.17
C PHE A 156 8.17 7.23 2.32
N ARG A 157 7.25 8.07 1.85
CA ARG A 157 7.50 9.05 0.79
C ARG A 157 7.21 10.50 1.16
N GLY A 158 6.69 10.74 2.36
CA GLY A 158 6.46 12.07 2.90
C GLY A 158 7.75 12.69 3.42
N GLU A 159 7.73 14.01 3.55
CA GLU A 159 8.81 14.79 4.13
C GLU A 159 8.64 14.93 5.66
N GLU A 160 9.65 15.46 6.35
CA GLU A 160 9.63 15.62 7.80
C GLU A 160 8.41 16.43 8.30
N ASP A 161 7.95 17.39 7.50
CA ASP A 161 6.78 18.24 7.77
C ASP A 161 5.43 17.50 7.69
N THR A 162 5.41 16.26 7.21
CA THR A 162 4.23 15.40 7.20
C THR A 162 3.88 14.92 8.62
N ILE A 163 4.85 14.94 9.55
CA ILE A 163 4.69 14.38 10.91
C ILE A 163 3.51 14.99 11.68
N PRO A 164 3.35 16.32 11.82
CA PRO A 164 2.20 16.89 12.53
C PRO A 164 0.86 16.50 11.91
N TRP A 165 0.77 16.54 10.58
CA TRP A 165 -0.44 16.13 9.87
C TRP A 165 -0.76 14.65 10.11
N MET A 166 0.25 13.78 10.14
CA MET A 166 0.10 12.36 10.41
C MET A 166 -0.34 12.08 11.85
N MET A 167 0.15 12.86 12.83
CA MET A 167 -0.30 12.80 14.22
C MET A 167 -1.80 13.11 14.34
N ASP A 168 -2.28 14.13 13.63
CA ASP A 168 -3.71 14.46 13.62
C ASP A 168 -4.53 13.31 13.04
N ARG A 169 -4.06 12.68 11.95
CA ARG A 169 -4.74 11.52 11.36
C ARG A 169 -4.79 10.33 12.32
N TYR A 170 -3.73 10.07 13.08
CA TYR A 170 -3.71 9.01 14.09
C TYR A 170 -4.78 9.21 15.16
N PHE A 171 -4.83 10.40 15.78
CA PHE A 171 -5.81 10.66 16.82
C PHE A 171 -7.25 10.74 16.28
N GLU A 172 -7.43 11.26 15.07
CA GLU A 172 -8.72 11.32 14.39
C GLU A 172 -9.29 9.91 14.14
N THR A 173 -8.51 9.01 13.54
CA THR A 173 -8.97 7.64 13.24
C THR A 173 -9.19 6.83 14.50
N LYS A 174 -8.28 6.92 15.48
CA LYS A 174 -8.44 6.25 16.79
C LYS A 174 -9.71 6.68 17.52
N LYS A 175 -10.08 7.96 17.43
CA LYS A 175 -11.30 8.48 18.05
C LYS A 175 -12.57 8.09 17.29
N ARG A 176 -12.54 8.16 15.95
CA ARG A 176 -13.73 7.91 15.11
C ARG A 176 -14.05 6.43 14.91
N TYR A 177 -13.03 5.58 14.91
CA TYR A 177 -13.13 4.15 14.63
C TYR A 177 -12.40 3.34 15.71
N PRO A 178 -12.85 3.40 16.98
CA PRO A 178 -12.14 2.79 18.10
C PRO A 178 -12.10 1.25 18.04
N ASP A 179 -13.08 0.64 17.37
CA ASP A 179 -13.20 -0.82 17.25
C ASP A 179 -12.47 -1.40 16.02
N ASP A 180 -11.98 -0.52 15.14
CA ASP A 180 -11.23 -0.89 13.94
C ASP A 180 -9.70 -0.82 14.15
N THR A 181 -8.95 -1.05 13.08
CA THR A 181 -7.48 -0.91 13.02
C THR A 181 -7.04 0.25 12.14
N TYR A 182 -7.94 1.17 11.76
CA TYR A 182 -7.60 2.25 10.83
C TYR A 182 -6.57 3.24 11.37
N ASP A 183 -6.40 3.31 12.69
CA ASP A 183 -5.33 4.06 13.37
C ASP A 183 -3.94 3.47 13.12
N GLN A 184 -3.85 2.18 12.76
CA GLN A 184 -2.57 1.52 12.53
C GLN A 184 -1.83 2.07 11.32
N GLY A 185 -2.55 2.50 10.27
CA GLY A 185 -1.95 3.12 9.09
C GLY A 185 -1.10 4.36 9.44
N PRO A 186 -1.70 5.41 10.03
CA PRO A 186 -0.93 6.58 10.48
C PRO A 186 0.07 6.27 11.59
N LEU A 187 -0.22 5.34 12.52
CA LEU A 187 0.74 4.96 13.57
C LEU A 187 2.02 4.35 13.00
N ILE A 188 1.89 3.39 12.09
CA ILE A 188 3.03 2.76 11.40
C ILE A 188 3.78 3.80 10.58
N ALA A 189 3.07 4.70 9.89
CA ALA A 189 3.68 5.78 9.14
C ALA A 189 4.48 6.75 10.02
N LEU A 190 4.02 7.04 11.24
CA LEU A 190 4.78 7.83 12.22
C LEU A 190 6.07 7.11 12.66
N SER A 191 6.02 5.79 12.83
CA SER A 191 7.22 4.99 13.12
C SER A 191 8.22 5.03 11.97
N GLU A 192 7.76 4.93 10.72
CA GLU A 192 8.59 5.04 9.52
C GLU A 192 9.22 6.43 9.40
N LEU A 193 8.44 7.50 9.58
CA LEU A 193 8.95 8.88 9.59
C LEU A 193 9.97 9.09 10.73
N ASN A 194 9.72 8.52 11.90
CA ASN A 194 10.68 8.59 13.01
C ASN A 194 12.00 7.89 12.68
N ALA A 195 11.93 6.70 12.06
CA ALA A 195 13.09 5.97 11.61
C ALA A 195 13.89 6.75 10.56
N ARG A 196 13.20 7.28 9.55
CA ARG A 196 13.83 8.02 8.44
C ARG A 196 14.52 9.33 8.86
N PHE A 197 14.00 10.03 9.86
CA PHE A 197 14.47 11.39 10.19
C PHE A 197 15.16 11.53 11.56
N TYR A 198 15.00 10.59 12.49
CA TYR A 198 15.47 10.76 13.88
C TYR A 198 16.14 9.53 14.51
N ILE A 199 16.18 8.40 13.81
CA ILE A 199 16.92 7.22 14.24
C ILE A 199 18.08 7.06 13.27
N ASP A 200 19.29 7.19 13.80
CA ASP A 200 20.54 6.82 13.13
C ASP A 200 20.85 5.34 13.40
#